data_AF-A0A967HI83-F1
#
_entry.id   AF-A0A967HI83-F1
#
_cell.length_a   1.000
_cell.length_b   1.000
_cell.length_c   1.000
_cell.angle_alpha   90.00
_cell.angle_beta   90.00
_cell.angle_gamma   90.00
#
_symmetry.space_group_name_H-M   'P 1'
#
loop_
_entity.id
_entity.type
_entity.pdbx_description
1 polymer ?
#
loop_
_entity_poly.entity_id
_entity_poly.type
_entity_poly.pdbx_seq_one_letter_code
_entity_poly.pdbx_strand_id
1 'polypeptide(L)'
;MRNGLRYRDLEARLRLGPRAVDVERLAFGLLGGTVELSGRLEPVRTDSTGRITESRLMGQYAIADVGAAAFFDRLTPFRDHLAGSLDLVGSVDLVLDRYALPERSALGAAGTLALADGRLANWRLLDAVGGRLQLASLDTVRFRDWVGTYQV
;
A
#
# COMPACT_ATOMS: atom_id res chain seq x y z
N MET A 1 16.47 -11.05 6.29
CA MET A 1 15.21 -10.45 6.79
C MET A 1 15.18 -8.99 6.34
N ARG A 2 14.25 -8.59 5.45
CA ARG A 2 14.11 -7.19 5.00
C ARG A 2 12.90 -6.60 5.74
N ASN A 3 13.10 -5.57 6.56
CA ASN A 3 12.09 -4.79 7.30
C ASN A 3 11.27 -5.46 8.43
N GLY A 4 11.58 -6.69 8.86
CA GLY A 4 10.90 -7.32 10.02
C GLY A 4 9.40 -7.58 9.82
N LEU A 5 8.92 -7.58 8.57
CA LEU A 5 7.56 -7.96 8.22
C LEU A 5 7.45 -9.48 8.19
N ARG A 6 6.42 -10.00 8.86
CA ARG A 6 6.09 -11.43 8.86
C ARG A 6 4.86 -11.64 7.99
N TYR A 7 5.01 -12.43 6.95
CA TYR A 7 3.92 -12.91 6.11
C TYR A 7 3.37 -14.21 6.70
N ARG A 8 2.06 -14.41 6.61
CA ARG A 8 1.38 -15.64 7.03
C ARG A 8 0.47 -16.13 5.91
N ASP A 9 0.20 -17.44 5.89
CA ASP A 9 -0.88 -18.05 5.09
C ASP A 9 -0.83 -17.63 3.60
N LEU A 10 0.37 -17.70 3.01
CA LEU A 10 0.58 -17.31 1.62
C LEU A 10 -0.03 -18.34 0.67
N GLU A 11 -1.00 -17.91 -0.11
CA GLU A 11 -1.60 -18.66 -1.22
C GLU A 11 -1.34 -17.91 -2.52
N ALA A 12 -0.83 -18.60 -3.54
CA ALA A 12 -0.60 -18.03 -4.86
C ALA A 12 -1.12 -18.97 -5.95
N ARG A 13 -1.91 -18.40 -6.87
CA ARG A 13 -2.38 -19.04 -8.10
C ARG A 13 -1.87 -18.25 -9.27
N LEU A 14 -1.01 -18.89 -10.05
CA LEU A 14 -0.28 -18.29 -11.16
C LEU A 14 -0.53 -19.10 -12.43
N ARG A 15 -0.70 -18.40 -13.55
CA ARG A 15 -0.74 -19.00 -14.88
C ARG A 15 0.43 -18.48 -15.70
N LEU A 16 1.32 -19.39 -16.07
CA LEU A 16 2.50 -19.09 -16.87
C LEU A 16 2.15 -19.19 -18.35
N GLY A 17 2.28 -18.08 -19.07
CA GLY A 17 2.19 -18.01 -20.52
C GLY A 17 3.55 -17.75 -21.18
N PRO A 18 3.65 -17.86 -22.51
CA PRO A 18 4.91 -17.65 -23.24
C PRO A 18 5.50 -16.24 -23.10
N ARG A 19 4.67 -15.24 -22.82
CA ARG A 19 5.04 -13.83 -22.73
C ARG A 19 4.47 -13.11 -21.51
N ALA A 20 3.85 -13.82 -20.58
CA ALA A 20 3.26 -13.19 -19.41
C ALA A 20 3.11 -14.21 -18.28
N VAL A 21 3.09 -13.69 -17.05
CA VAL A 21 2.65 -14.40 -15.87
C VAL A 21 1.36 -13.72 -15.41
N ASP A 22 0.24 -14.42 -15.51
CA ASP A 22 -1.01 -13.96 -14.93
C ASP A 22 -1.02 -14.41 -13.46
N VAL A 23 -1.15 -13.44 -12.55
CA VAL A 23 -1.41 -13.66 -11.13
C VAL A 23 -2.92 -13.68 -10.95
N GLU A 24 -3.51 -14.88 -10.97
CA GLU A 24 -4.96 -15.03 -10.79
C GLU A 24 -5.37 -14.61 -9.38
N ARG A 25 -4.57 -15.02 -8.39
CA ARG A 25 -4.76 -14.66 -6.99
C ARG A 25 -3.44 -14.81 -6.23
N LEU A 26 -3.08 -13.82 -5.44
CA LEU A 26 -2.05 -13.90 -4.41
C LEU A 26 -2.67 -13.36 -3.12
N ALA A 27 -2.79 -14.19 -2.10
CA ALA A 27 -3.36 -13.83 -0.81
C ALA A 27 -2.38 -14.14 0.31
N PHE A 28 -2.24 -13.25 1.29
CA PHE A 28 -1.43 -13.49 2.48
C PHE A 28 -1.85 -12.59 3.65
N GLY A 29 -1.57 -13.04 4.87
CA GLY A 29 -1.72 -12.23 6.07
C GLY A 29 -0.55 -11.28 6.27
N LEU A 30 -0.85 -10.01 6.60
CA LEU A 30 0.15 -8.97 6.85
C LEU A 30 -0.35 -8.04 7.97
N LEU A 31 0.49 -7.79 8.98
CA LEU A 31 0.20 -6.80 10.03
C LEU A 31 -1.17 -6.96 10.73
N GLY A 32 -1.63 -8.20 10.90
CA GLY A 32 -2.92 -8.51 11.51
C GLY A 32 -4.06 -8.70 10.50
N GLY A 33 -3.98 -8.03 9.36
CA GLY A 33 -4.97 -8.07 8.28
C GLY A 33 -4.62 -9.02 7.14
N THR A 34 -5.28 -8.82 6.01
CA THR A 34 -5.17 -9.64 4.80
C THR A 34 -4.84 -8.77 3.58
N VAL A 35 -3.98 -9.29 2.72
CA VAL A 35 -3.67 -8.71 1.42
C VAL A 35 -4.13 -9.70 0.35
N GLU A 36 -4.88 -9.21 -0.63
CA GLU A 36 -5.23 -9.92 -1.85
C GLU A 36 -4.75 -9.12 -3.08
N LEU A 37 -4.19 -9.83 -4.05
CA LEU A 37 -3.58 -9.27 -5.25
C LEU A 37 -3.98 -10.11 -6.46
N SER A 38 -4.24 -9.45 -7.58
CA SER A 38 -4.37 -10.08 -8.89
C SER A 38 -3.72 -9.19 -9.94
N GLY A 39 -3.28 -9.76 -11.05
CA GLY A 39 -2.65 -8.96 -12.08
C GLY A 39 -1.92 -9.76 -13.14
N ARG A 40 -1.07 -9.06 -13.87
CA ARG A 40 -0.29 -9.57 -14.99
C ARG A 40 1.09 -8.95 -14.97
N LEU A 41 2.09 -9.80 -15.10
CA LEU A 41 3.47 -9.42 -15.30
C LEU A 41 3.87 -9.80 -16.73
N GLU A 42 4.32 -8.83 -17.54
CA GLU A 42 4.73 -9.06 -18.92
C GLU A 42 6.02 -8.29 -19.27
N PRO A 43 6.88 -8.82 -20.15
CA PRO A 43 8.07 -8.10 -20.59
C PRO A 43 7.69 -6.91 -21.47
N VAL A 44 8.33 -5.77 -21.22
CA VAL A 44 8.18 -4.54 -22.02
C VAL A 44 9.36 -4.38 -22.97
N ARG A 45 10.56 -4.72 -22.49
CA ARG A 45 11.80 -4.57 -23.26
C ARG A 45 12.71 -5.77 -23.05
N THR A 46 13.35 -6.18 -24.14
CA THR A 46 14.40 -7.20 -24.16
C THR A 46 15.66 -6.64 -24.82
N ASP A 47 16.83 -7.10 -24.38
CA ASP A 47 18.08 -6.78 -25.04
C ASP A 47 18.30 -7.61 -26.33
N SER A 48 19.43 -7.39 -27.00
CA SER A 48 19.82 -8.11 -28.22
C SER A 48 20.05 -9.60 -28.02
N THR A 49 20.15 -10.08 -26.78
CA THR A 49 20.28 -11.50 -26.42
C THR A 49 18.93 -12.15 -26.10
N GLY A 50 17.84 -11.38 -26.16
CA GLY A 50 16.50 -11.82 -25.80
C GLY A 50 16.23 -11.82 -24.29
N ARG A 51 17.14 -11.27 -23.47
CA ARG A 51 16.94 -11.18 -22.03
C ARG A 51 16.01 -10.03 -21.70
N ILE A 52 15.05 -10.25 -20.81
CA ILE A 52 14.13 -9.21 -20.33
C ILE A 52 14.93 -8.15 -19.56
N THR A 53 14.84 -6.90 -20.00
CA THR A 53 15.45 -5.75 -19.32
C THR A 53 14.42 -4.88 -18.61
N GLU A 54 13.16 -4.92 -19.05
CA GLU A 54 12.04 -4.25 -18.39
C GLU A 54 10.80 -5.14 -18.43
N SER A 55 10.04 -5.15 -17.34
CA SER A 55 8.73 -5.80 -17.25
C SER A 55 7.68 -4.80 -16.76
N ARG A 56 6.42 -5.01 -17.11
CA ARG A 56 5.30 -4.25 -16.60
C ARG A 56 4.46 -5.14 -15.70
N LEU A 57 4.19 -4.65 -14.51
CA LEU A 57 3.21 -5.24 -13.60
C LEU A 57 1.96 -4.36 -13.61
N MET A 58 0.85 -4.95 -14.02
CA MET A 58 -0.48 -4.34 -13.96
C MET A 58 -1.34 -5.19 -13.05
N GLY A 59 -2.06 -4.58 -12.12
CA GLY A 59 -2.87 -5.38 -11.21
C GLY A 59 -3.85 -4.59 -10.37
N GLN A 60 -4.60 -5.35 -9.59
CA GLN A 60 -5.50 -4.87 -8.56
C GLN A 60 -5.05 -5.42 -7.22
N TYR A 61 -5.36 -4.68 -6.17
CA TYR A 61 -5.07 -5.08 -4.82
C TYR A 61 -6.20 -4.70 -3.87
N ALA A 62 -6.36 -5.52 -2.86
CA ALA A 62 -7.16 -5.24 -1.69
C ALA A 62 -6.31 -5.51 -0.44
N ILE A 63 -6.31 -4.59 0.49
CA ILE A 63 -5.72 -4.71 1.81
C ILE A 63 -6.86 -4.48 2.77
N ALA A 64 -7.08 -5.40 3.69
CA ALA A 64 -8.18 -5.33 4.64
C ALA A 64 -7.66 -5.53 6.06
N ASP A 65 -8.22 -4.75 6.97
CA ASP A 65 -8.01 -4.83 8.42
C ASP A 65 -6.54 -4.79 8.84
N VAL A 66 -5.73 -3.99 8.16
CA VAL A 66 -4.34 -3.78 8.56
C VAL A 66 -4.30 -2.73 9.66
N GLY A 67 -3.60 -3.02 10.76
CA GLY A 67 -3.38 -2.04 11.81
C GLY A 67 -2.69 -0.78 11.26
N ALA A 68 -3.42 0.33 11.21
CA ALA A 68 -3.00 1.57 10.57
C ALA A 68 -1.70 2.10 11.18
N ALA A 69 -1.54 2.00 12.51
CA ALA A 69 -0.30 2.40 13.19
C ALA A 69 0.91 1.59 12.69
N ALA A 70 0.80 0.26 12.63
CA ALA A 70 1.91 -0.59 12.16
C ALA A 70 2.24 -0.38 10.67
N PHE A 71 1.23 -0.01 9.87
CA PHE A 71 1.41 0.37 8.47
C PHE A 71 2.11 1.73 8.34
N PHE A 72 1.58 2.77 8.97
CA PHE A 72 2.09 4.13 8.87
C PHE A 72 3.47 4.28 9.51
N ASP A 73 3.71 3.65 10.65
CA ASP A 73 5.02 3.67 11.34
C ASP A 73 6.18 3.18 10.45
N ARG A 74 5.88 2.29 9.50
CA ARG A 74 6.89 1.66 8.63
C ARG A 74 6.94 2.22 7.23
N LEU A 75 5.83 2.76 6.73
CA LEU A 75 5.67 3.04 5.30
C LEU A 75 5.37 4.50 4.98
N THR A 76 5.09 5.35 5.98
CA THR A 76 4.76 6.77 5.74
C THR A 76 5.42 7.70 6.78
N PRO A 77 5.51 9.01 6.48
CA PRO A 77 5.93 10.00 7.48
C PRO A 77 4.87 10.27 8.57
N PHE A 78 3.72 9.58 8.56
CA PHE A 78 2.64 9.74 9.54
C PHE A 78 2.79 8.86 10.78
N ARG A 79 3.98 8.28 10.96
CA ARG A 79 4.39 7.52 12.14
C ARG A 79 3.99 8.23 13.44
N ASP A 80 3.49 7.47 14.42
CA ASP A 80 3.07 7.96 15.74
C ASP A 80 1.92 9.01 15.74
N HIS A 81 1.41 9.39 14.56
CA HIS A 81 0.35 10.38 14.40
C HIS A 81 -1.00 9.76 14.06
N LEU A 82 -1.03 8.61 13.39
CA LEU A 82 -2.25 8.00 12.87
C LEU A 82 -2.38 6.54 13.31
N ALA A 83 -3.49 6.20 13.98
CA ALA A 83 -3.84 4.85 14.39
C ALA A 83 -5.28 4.51 13.96
N GLY A 84 -5.64 3.22 13.99
CA GLY A 84 -6.93 2.70 13.53
C GLY A 84 -6.77 1.38 12.77
N SER A 85 -7.82 0.98 12.06
CA SER A 85 -7.78 -0.09 11.05
C SER A 85 -7.83 0.52 9.64
N LEU A 86 -7.12 -0.09 8.70
CA LEU A 86 -6.87 0.44 7.38
C LEU A 86 -7.26 -0.58 6.31
N ASP A 87 -8.19 -0.16 5.46
CA ASP A 87 -8.57 -0.86 4.24
C ASP A 87 -8.10 -0.05 3.01
N LEU A 88 -7.54 -0.72 2.02
CA LEU A 88 -7.20 -0.14 0.72
C LEU A 88 -7.69 -1.03 -0.39
N VAL A 89 -8.26 -0.44 -1.43
CA VAL A 89 -8.57 -1.14 -2.68
C VAL A 89 -8.13 -0.26 -3.82
N GLY A 90 -7.36 -0.82 -4.76
CA GLY A 90 -6.85 -0.04 -5.87
C GLY A 90 -6.28 -0.87 -7.00
N SER A 91 -5.75 -0.14 -7.97
CA SER A 91 -4.98 -0.67 -9.07
C SER A 91 -3.56 -0.12 -9.04
N VAL A 92 -2.67 -0.89 -9.65
CA VAL A 92 -1.28 -0.51 -9.85
C VAL A 92 -0.86 -0.82 -11.28
N ASP A 93 -0.06 0.07 -11.84
CA ASP A 93 0.60 -0.08 -13.12
C ASP A 93 2.04 0.42 -12.93
N LEU A 94 3.02 -0.47 -13.03
CA LEU A 94 4.40 -0.12 -12.78
C LEU A 94 5.34 -0.84 -13.74
N VAL A 95 6.40 -0.14 -14.13
CA VAL A 95 7.53 -0.73 -14.85
C VAL A 95 8.59 -1.16 -13.85
N LEU A 96 9.08 -2.39 -14.04
CA LEU A 96 10.15 -3.03 -13.29
C LEU A 96 11.40 -3.09 -14.17
N ASP A 97 12.53 -2.71 -13.60
CA ASP A 97 13.83 -2.88 -14.24
C ASP A 97 14.27 -4.37 -14.26
N ARG A 98 15.45 -4.61 -14.80
CA ARG A 98 16.09 -5.95 -14.87
C ARG A 98 16.32 -6.62 -13.50
N TYR A 99 16.18 -5.89 -12.39
CA TYR A 99 16.32 -6.38 -11.02
C TYR A 99 14.97 -6.52 -10.31
N ALA A 100 13.86 -6.40 -11.04
CA ALA A 100 12.51 -6.35 -10.50
C ALA A 100 12.31 -5.20 -9.49
N LEU A 101 13.01 -4.08 -9.70
CA LEU A 101 12.82 -2.87 -8.91
C LEU A 101 11.92 -1.89 -9.68
N PRO A 102 10.99 -1.22 -8.99
CA PRO A 102 10.07 -0.29 -9.63
C PRO A 102 10.79 0.97 -10.13
N GLU A 103 10.57 1.31 -11.39
CA GLU A 103 10.92 2.61 -11.97
C GLU A 103 9.95 3.68 -11.45
N ARG A 104 10.44 4.55 -10.56
CA ARG A 104 9.58 5.51 -9.85
C ARG A 104 8.81 6.48 -10.76
N SER A 105 9.40 6.85 -11.90
CA SER A 105 8.76 7.74 -12.88
C SER A 105 7.61 7.08 -13.65
N ALA A 106 7.51 5.75 -13.61
CA ALA A 106 6.51 4.96 -14.30
C ALA A 106 5.54 4.26 -13.34
N LEU A 107 5.51 4.68 -12.08
CA LEU A 107 4.55 4.19 -11.09
C LEU A 107 3.23 4.93 -11.26
N GLY A 108 2.20 4.21 -11.69
CA GLY A 108 0.81 4.63 -11.63
C GLY A 108 0.07 3.83 -10.56
N ALA A 109 -0.60 4.49 -9.63
CA ALA A 109 -1.47 3.82 -8.67
C ALA A 109 -2.69 4.66 -8.36
N ALA A 110 -3.86 4.04 -8.31
CA ALA A 110 -5.10 4.71 -7.98
C ALA A 110 -6.01 3.82 -7.15
N GLY A 111 -6.81 4.41 -6.28
CA GLY A 111 -7.74 3.63 -5.48
C GLY A 111 -8.41 4.42 -4.37
N THR A 112 -9.04 3.66 -3.49
CA THR A 112 -9.73 4.14 -2.30
C THR A 112 -9.04 3.59 -1.08
N LEU A 113 -9.00 4.40 -0.03
CA LEU A 113 -8.52 4.03 1.28
C LEU A 113 -9.59 4.41 2.30
N ALA A 114 -9.86 3.49 3.23
CA ALA A 114 -10.76 3.71 4.35
C ALA A 114 -10.00 3.48 5.66
N LEU A 115 -10.22 4.39 6.61
CA LEU A 115 -9.71 4.30 7.97
C LEU A 115 -10.90 4.19 8.92
N ALA A 116 -10.95 3.12 9.70
CA ALA A 116 -11.92 2.90 10.76
C ALA A 116 -11.27 3.06 12.14
N ASP A 117 -12.07 3.51 13.12
CA ASP A 117 -11.66 3.73 14.51
C ASP A 117 -10.37 4.56 14.62
N GLY A 118 -10.31 5.60 13.79
CA GLY A 118 -9.14 6.39 13.57
C GLY A 118 -8.82 7.35 14.72
N ARG A 119 -7.53 7.48 15.02
CA ARG A 119 -7.00 8.46 15.96
C ARG A 119 -5.87 9.23 15.32
N LEU A 120 -6.02 10.55 15.29
CA LEU A 120 -4.97 11.50 14.94
C LEU A 120 -4.43 12.11 16.23
N ALA A 121 -3.14 11.91 16.52
CA ALA A 121 -2.54 12.40 17.75
C ALA A 121 -1.17 13.05 17.51
N ASN A 122 -0.72 13.86 18.47
CA ASN A 122 0.65 14.41 18.50
C ASN A 122 1.04 15.27 17.29
N TRP A 123 0.06 15.75 16.50
CA TRP A 123 0.36 16.56 15.32
C TRP A 123 0.38 18.03 15.72
N ARG A 124 1.49 18.73 15.43
CA ARG A 124 1.67 20.17 15.73
C ARG A 124 0.52 21.06 15.24
N LEU A 125 -0.21 20.63 14.21
CA LEU A 125 -1.39 21.34 13.72
C LEU A 125 -2.54 21.31 14.74
N LEU A 126 -2.73 20.21 15.48
CA LEU A 126 -3.75 20.09 16.52
C LEU A 126 -3.49 21.08 17.65
N ASP A 127 -2.23 21.25 18.05
CA ASP A 127 -1.84 22.26 19.05
C ASP A 127 -2.19 23.68 18.57
N ALA A 128 -1.90 24.00 17.30
CA ALA A 128 -2.20 25.30 16.72
C ALA A 128 -3.71 25.57 16.62
N VAL A 129 -4.49 24.54 16.27
CA VAL A 129 -5.96 24.61 16.23
C VAL A 129 -6.53 24.76 17.64
N GLY A 130 -6.05 23.96 18.60
CA GLY A 130 -6.45 24.06 20.01
C GLY A 130 -6.20 25.44 20.59
N GLY A 131 -5.02 26.02 20.30
CA GLY A 131 -4.69 27.39 20.71
C GLY A 131 -5.62 28.45 20.10
N ARG A 132 -6.04 28.30 18.83
CA ARG A 132 -7.03 29.19 18.21
C ARG A 132 -8.42 29.04 18.78
N LEU A 133 -8.81 27.82 19.14
CA LEU A 133 -10.12 27.52 19.70
C LEU A 133 -10.19 27.74 21.23
N GLN A 134 -9.10 28.22 21.85
CA GLN A 134 -8.97 28.41 23.29
C GLN A 134 -9.26 27.13 24.10
N LEU A 135 -8.96 25.97 23.51
CA LEU A 135 -9.08 24.69 24.20
C LEU A 135 -7.87 24.51 25.12
N ALA A 136 -8.11 24.03 26.34
CA ALA A 136 -7.05 23.78 27.32
C ALA A 136 -6.01 22.77 26.81
N SER A 137 -6.45 21.79 26.02
CA SER A 137 -5.59 20.90 25.24
C SER A 137 -6.40 20.27 24.11
N LEU A 138 -5.79 20.16 22.93
CA LEU A 138 -6.29 19.39 21.79
C LEU A 138 -5.12 18.63 21.20
N ASP A 139 -4.80 17.50 21.82
CA ASP A 139 -3.67 16.63 21.45
C ASP A 139 -4.09 15.47 20.54
N THR A 140 -5.40 15.15 20.56
CA THR A 140 -5.98 13.99 19.90
C THR A 140 -7.33 14.32 19.25
N VAL A 141 -7.50 13.91 18.01
CA VAL A 141 -8.79 13.86 17.31
C VAL A 141 -9.14 12.41 17.03
N ARG A 142 -10.36 12.01 17.39
CA ARG A 142 -10.92 10.70 17.06
C ARG A 142 -11.94 10.85 15.95
N PHE A 143 -11.95 9.91 15.03
CA PHE A 143 -12.95 9.82 13.98
C PHE A 143 -13.38 8.36 13.84
N ARG A 144 -14.66 8.15 13.55
CA ARG A 144 -15.21 6.81 13.39
C ARG A 144 -14.76 6.23 12.06
N ASP A 145 -15.03 6.97 11.00
CA ASP A 145 -14.78 6.56 9.63
C ASP A 145 -14.17 7.73 8.85
N TRP A 146 -13.16 7.43 8.04
CA TRP A 146 -12.66 8.33 7.02
C TRP A 146 -12.44 7.56 5.73
N VAL A 147 -12.84 8.15 4.61
CA VAL A 147 -12.64 7.58 3.27
C VAL A 147 -11.98 8.63 2.40
N GLY A 148 -10.91 8.23 1.71
CA GLY A 148 -10.18 9.05 0.77
C GLY A 148 -9.90 8.29 -0.51
N THR A 149 -9.67 9.04 -1.59
CA THR A 149 -9.13 8.50 -2.84
C THR A 149 -7.70 8.98 -3.01
N TYR A 150 -6.90 8.19 -3.71
CA TYR A 150 -5.55 8.58 -4.09
C TYR A 150 -5.31 8.30 -5.57
N GLN A 151 -4.42 9.09 -6.14
CA GLN A 151 -3.85 8.90 -7.46
C GLN A 151 -2.38 9.33 -7.37
N VAL A 152 -1.49 8.45 -7.82
CA VAL A 152 -0.04 8.63 -7.89
C VAL A 152 0.40 8.40 -9.32
#